data_AF-A0A8T4L7D4-F1
#
_entry.id   AF-A0A8T4L7D4-F1
#
_cell.length_a   1.000
_cell.length_b   1.000
_cell.length_c   1.000
_cell.angle_alpha   90.00
_cell.angle_beta   90.00
_cell.angle_gamma   90.00
#
_symmetry.space_group_name_H-M   'P 1'
#
loop_
_entity.id
_entity.type
_entity.pdbx_description
1 polymer ?
#
loop_
_entity_poly.entity_id
_entity_poly.type
_entity_poly.pdbx_seq_one_letter_code
_entity_poly.pdbx_strand_id
1 'polypeptide(L)'
;MKKNRNWAFCGSFALGVQGLKVTGDDLDVICDYKSFKLFTHQFKDRVISTKQTATGKQAFFNFSPTVHLIRDPVKKTKRGKIRLFNPEKIIFIKHEGLNIPLVSFEEEFAAYSFLGNKNKRQKILAFYEQHMRPVEYFVKKNSSDYNYFHVQEVRSIAKKVAIAENANELVVDAAALLHDIGKGFGNDLNHHYIGRKIARRKLFENSFNNEFANRVALCVLQHSGSLEGFQKLAKQRGKPPGFIPKPSTIEAKVLFDSDMLHNLSFFGIAKSLMLSFRAKDRFFDAIRNSSTWVLTEPSVFLTKTGKNLSVPQYRACKQFFDYFLV
;
A
#
# COMPACT_ATOMS: atom_id res chain seq x y z
N MET A 1 13.67 19.21 -4.20
CA MET A 1 12.32 19.74 -4.55
C MET A 1 11.18 19.37 -3.57
N LYS A 2 11.43 18.67 -2.43
CA LYS A 2 10.37 18.21 -1.50
C LYS A 2 9.79 19.28 -0.52
N LYS A 3 10.37 20.47 -0.39
CA LYS A 3 10.18 21.28 0.83
C LYS A 3 9.06 22.35 0.86
N ASN A 4 8.32 22.61 -0.22
CA ASN A 4 7.38 23.77 -0.25
C ASN A 4 5.98 23.51 -0.84
N ARG A 5 5.56 22.25 -1.05
CA ARG A 5 4.22 21.99 -1.58
C ARG A 5 3.26 21.67 -0.43
N ASN A 6 2.55 22.70 0.02
CA ASN A 6 1.48 22.59 1.00
C ASN A 6 0.11 22.47 0.30
N TRP A 7 0.05 21.65 -0.74
CA TRP A 7 -1.16 21.40 -1.53
C TRP A 7 -1.09 20.05 -2.25
N ALA A 8 -2.25 19.45 -2.50
CA ALA A 8 -2.41 18.18 -3.19
C ALA A 8 -3.73 18.12 -3.96
N PHE A 9 -3.78 17.31 -5.02
CA PHE A 9 -5.02 17.03 -5.74
C PHE A 9 -5.85 15.98 -5.02
N CYS A 10 -7.17 16.15 -5.13
CA CYS A 10 -8.22 15.25 -4.65
C CYS A 10 -9.30 15.12 -5.76
N GLY A 11 -10.35 14.37 -5.50
CA GLY A 11 -11.54 14.25 -6.34
C GLY A 11 -11.39 13.11 -7.35
N SER A 12 -12.26 13.08 -8.36
CA SER A 12 -12.18 12.04 -9.39
C SER A 12 -10.85 12.07 -10.13
N PHE A 13 -10.21 13.24 -10.29
CA PHE A 13 -8.85 13.30 -10.83
C PHE A 13 -7.86 12.47 -10.00
N ALA A 14 -7.84 12.63 -8.67
CA ALA A 14 -6.95 11.88 -7.80
C ALA A 14 -7.25 10.37 -7.84
N LEU A 15 -8.54 10.00 -7.93
CA LEU A 15 -8.97 8.61 -8.13
C LEU A 15 -8.44 8.04 -9.46
N GLY A 16 -8.56 8.81 -10.55
CA GLY A 16 -8.09 8.43 -11.88
C GLY A 16 -6.58 8.23 -11.94
N VAL A 17 -5.80 9.18 -11.42
CA VAL A 17 -4.33 9.09 -11.32
C VAL A 17 -3.89 7.90 -10.46
N GLN A 18 -4.69 7.53 -9.45
CA GLN A 18 -4.43 6.36 -8.61
C GLN A 18 -4.81 5.03 -9.27
N GLY A 19 -5.32 5.04 -10.50
CA GLY A 19 -5.51 3.83 -11.29
C GLY A 19 -6.96 3.50 -11.67
N LEU A 20 -7.93 4.34 -11.31
CA LEU A 20 -9.34 4.03 -11.54
C LEU A 20 -9.85 4.52 -12.88
N LYS A 21 -10.74 3.74 -13.48
CA LYS A 21 -11.58 4.21 -14.58
C LYS A 21 -12.75 5.01 -14.00
N VAL A 22 -12.53 6.31 -13.77
CA VAL A 22 -13.56 7.24 -13.32
C VAL A 22 -14.18 7.99 -14.50
N THR A 23 -15.48 8.27 -14.40
CA THR A 23 -16.23 9.12 -15.34
C THR A 23 -16.48 10.53 -14.81
N GLY A 24 -15.94 10.86 -13.62
CA GLY A 24 -16.17 12.12 -12.95
C GLY A 24 -15.21 13.23 -13.41
N ASP A 25 -15.72 14.46 -13.43
CA ASP A 25 -15.01 15.66 -13.91
C ASP A 25 -14.74 16.67 -12.76
N ASP A 26 -14.46 16.18 -11.55
CA ASP A 26 -14.07 17.04 -10.42
C ASP A 26 -12.56 17.00 -10.16
N LEU A 27 -11.96 18.19 -10.23
CA LEU A 27 -10.59 18.46 -9.83
C LEU A 27 -10.59 19.29 -8.55
N ASP A 28 -10.40 18.61 -7.43
CA ASP A 28 -10.26 19.25 -6.13
C ASP A 28 -8.77 19.50 -5.83
N VAL A 29 -8.49 20.62 -5.17
CA VAL A 29 -7.15 20.91 -4.64
C VAL A 29 -7.29 21.26 -3.18
N ILE A 30 -6.73 20.44 -2.29
CA ILE A 30 -6.60 20.78 -0.87
C ILE A 30 -5.26 21.48 -0.64
N CYS A 31 -5.24 22.57 0.12
CA CYS A 31 -4.03 23.38 0.31
C CYS A 31 -4.01 24.15 1.62
N ASP A 32 -2.84 24.58 2.09
CA ASP A 32 -2.74 25.47 3.24
C ASP A 32 -3.25 26.91 2.96
N TYR A 33 -3.22 27.76 3.99
CA TYR A 33 -3.64 29.15 3.86
C TYR A 33 -2.80 29.98 2.87
N LYS A 34 -1.47 29.75 2.83
CA LYS A 34 -0.55 30.52 2.00
C LYS A 34 -0.74 30.17 0.53
N SER A 35 -0.79 28.87 0.23
CA SER A 35 -1.08 28.32 -1.10
C SER A 35 -2.46 28.75 -1.59
N PHE A 36 -3.49 28.76 -0.73
CA PHE A 36 -4.81 29.26 -1.11
C PHE A 36 -4.76 30.71 -1.58
N LYS A 37 -4.15 31.60 -0.80
CA LYS A 37 -4.00 33.01 -1.16
C LYS A 37 -3.27 33.19 -2.48
N LEU A 38 -2.13 32.51 -2.63
CA LEU A 38 -1.32 32.57 -3.85
C LEU A 38 -2.13 32.15 -5.08
N PHE A 39 -2.84 31.02 -5.00
CA PHE A 39 -3.62 30.48 -6.11
C PHE A 39 -4.79 31.41 -6.49
N THR A 40 -5.54 31.91 -5.50
CA THR A 40 -6.64 32.86 -5.75
C THR A 40 -6.17 34.20 -6.32
N HIS A 41 -4.96 34.65 -5.99
CA HIS A 41 -4.38 35.87 -6.54
C HIS A 41 -3.89 35.64 -7.98
N GLN A 42 -3.12 34.56 -8.20
CA GLN A 42 -2.55 34.21 -9.49
C GLN A 42 -3.62 34.00 -10.57
N PHE A 43 -4.75 33.38 -10.19
CA PHE A 43 -5.84 33.05 -11.10
C PHE A 43 -7.12 33.84 -10.80
N LYS A 44 -6.98 35.08 -10.33
CA LYS A 44 -8.11 35.96 -9.95
C LYS A 44 -9.16 36.07 -11.06
N ASP A 45 -8.71 36.16 -12.32
CA ASP A 45 -9.57 36.34 -13.50
C ASP A 45 -10.31 35.05 -13.90
N ARG A 46 -9.99 33.93 -13.23
CA ARG A 46 -10.66 32.63 -13.40
C ARG A 46 -11.59 32.31 -12.25
N VAL A 47 -11.66 33.11 -11.18
CA VAL A 47 -12.51 32.82 -10.02
C VAL A 47 -13.99 33.00 -10.39
N ILE A 48 -14.76 31.91 -10.31
CA ILE A 48 -16.22 31.93 -10.47
C ILE A 48 -16.86 32.44 -9.19
N SER A 49 -16.47 31.88 -8.04
CA SER A 49 -17.03 32.24 -6.75
C SER A 49 -16.09 31.86 -5.61
N THR A 50 -16.30 32.50 -4.45
CA THR A 50 -15.68 32.10 -3.19
C THR A 50 -16.75 31.86 -2.14
N LYS A 51 -16.54 30.87 -1.28
CA LYS A 51 -17.49 30.50 -0.22
C LYS A 51 -16.78 30.41 1.12
N GLN A 52 -17.34 31.06 2.14
CA GLN A 52 -16.94 30.85 3.53
C GLN A 52 -17.79 29.72 4.11
N THR A 53 -17.16 28.65 4.57
CA THR A 53 -17.81 27.53 5.26
C THR A 53 -17.40 27.50 6.73
N ALA A 54 -18.06 26.65 7.52
CA ALA A 54 -17.67 26.38 8.91
C ALA A 54 -16.24 25.80 9.05
N THR A 55 -15.73 25.20 7.97
CA THR A 55 -14.47 24.46 7.93
C THR A 55 -13.34 25.25 7.26
N GLY A 56 -13.64 26.26 6.43
CA GLY A 56 -12.61 27.04 5.74
C GLY A 56 -13.17 27.95 4.64
N LYS A 57 -12.26 28.59 3.88
CA LYS A 57 -12.62 29.26 2.63
C LYS A 57 -12.47 28.26 1.49
N GLN A 58 -13.37 28.33 0.52
CA GLN A 58 -13.31 27.58 -0.73
C GLN A 58 -13.39 28.57 -1.89
N ALA A 59 -12.77 28.21 -3.01
CA ALA A 59 -12.82 28.98 -4.25
C ALA A 59 -13.07 28.03 -5.43
N PHE A 60 -13.90 28.47 -6.37
CA PHE A 60 -14.24 27.73 -7.59
C PHE A 60 -13.69 28.51 -8.78
N PHE A 61 -13.04 27.80 -9.70
CA PHE A 61 -12.36 28.41 -10.84
C PHE A 61 -12.87 27.85 -12.17
N ASN A 62 -13.01 28.73 -13.15
CA ASN A 62 -13.43 28.43 -14.52
C ASN A 62 -12.27 27.87 -15.35
N PHE A 63 -11.92 26.63 -15.03
CA PHE A 63 -11.09 25.75 -15.86
C PHE A 63 -11.97 24.65 -16.45
N SER A 64 -11.43 23.87 -17.38
CA SER A 64 -12.03 22.62 -17.86
C SER A 64 -11.09 21.47 -17.51
N PRO A 65 -11.42 20.61 -16.53
CA PRO A 65 -12.57 20.68 -15.61
C PRO A 65 -12.56 21.89 -14.68
N THR A 66 -13.72 22.19 -14.08
CA THR A 66 -13.81 23.19 -13.00
C THR A 66 -12.93 22.78 -11.84
N VAL A 67 -12.09 23.71 -11.35
CA VAL A 67 -11.22 23.47 -10.20
C VAL A 67 -11.88 23.98 -8.93
N HIS A 68 -11.96 23.12 -7.92
CA HIS A 68 -12.44 23.46 -6.59
C HIS A 68 -11.28 23.45 -5.59
N LEU A 69 -10.89 24.65 -5.17
CA LEU A 69 -9.80 24.87 -4.23
C LEU A 69 -10.33 24.92 -2.80
N ILE A 70 -9.84 24.01 -1.97
CA ILE A 70 -10.21 23.82 -0.56
C ILE A 70 -9.05 24.31 0.30
N ARG A 71 -9.27 25.39 1.05
CA ARG A 71 -8.32 25.80 2.09
C ARG A 71 -8.39 24.83 3.27
N ASP A 72 -7.22 24.44 3.79
CA ASP A 72 -6.98 23.50 4.89
C ASP A 72 -8.13 23.56 5.90
N PRO A 73 -8.96 22.51 5.96
CA PRO A 73 -10.11 22.50 6.83
C PRO A 73 -9.67 22.52 8.30
N VAL A 74 -10.11 23.53 9.05
CA VAL A 74 -9.76 23.68 10.48
C VAL A 74 -10.99 23.43 11.35
N LYS A 75 -10.88 22.49 12.30
CA LYS A 75 -11.90 22.30 13.36
C LYS A 75 -11.51 23.05 14.62
N LYS A 76 -12.44 23.83 15.18
CA LYS A 76 -12.36 24.22 16.59
C LYS A 76 -12.90 23.08 17.45
N THR A 77 -12.11 22.65 18.43
CA THR A 77 -12.49 21.67 19.45
C THR A 77 -12.31 22.29 20.84
N LYS A 78 -12.84 21.63 21.88
CA LYS A 78 -12.60 22.04 23.28
C LYS A 78 -11.10 22.08 23.64
N ARG A 79 -10.26 21.30 22.94
CA ARG A 79 -8.80 21.20 23.16
C ARG A 79 -7.97 22.05 22.19
N GLY A 80 -8.59 22.91 21.38
CA GLY A 80 -7.90 23.78 20.42
C GLY A 80 -8.29 23.54 18.96
N LYS A 81 -7.44 23.96 18.03
CA LYS A 81 -7.68 23.86 16.58
C LYS A 81 -6.99 22.61 16.01
N ILE A 82 -7.74 21.78 15.29
CA ILE A 82 -7.20 20.64 14.55
C ILE A 82 -7.17 21.02 13.06
N ARG A 83 -5.99 20.89 12.45
CA ARG A 83 -5.79 20.94 11.00
C ARG A 83 -5.89 19.54 10.44
N LEU A 84 -6.50 19.41 9.27
CA LEU A 84 -6.76 18.09 8.69
C LEU A 84 -5.92 17.83 7.48
N PHE A 85 -5.54 18.88 6.74
CA PHE A 85 -4.52 18.71 5.75
C PHE A 85 -3.16 18.60 6.43
N ASN A 86 -2.51 17.45 6.31
CA ASN A 86 -1.13 17.26 6.74
C ASN A 86 -0.20 17.21 5.50
N PRO A 87 0.60 18.27 5.25
CA PRO A 87 1.55 18.27 4.15
C PRO A 87 2.57 17.11 4.17
N GLU A 88 2.86 16.55 5.34
CA GLU A 88 3.78 15.41 5.48
C GLU A 88 3.21 14.11 4.91
N LYS A 89 1.88 14.05 4.70
CA LYS A 89 1.17 12.89 4.12
C LYS A 89 0.91 13.01 2.63
N ILE A 90 1.51 14.00 1.97
CA ILE A 90 1.42 14.13 0.51
C ILE A 90 2.28 13.05 -0.13
N ILE A 91 1.64 12.22 -0.94
CA ILE A 91 2.31 11.23 -1.80
C ILE A 91 2.51 11.83 -3.19
N PHE A 92 3.58 11.41 -3.87
CA PHE A 92 3.86 11.84 -5.23
C PHE A 92 3.70 10.66 -6.19
N ILE A 93 2.73 10.74 -7.08
CA ILE A 93 2.52 9.74 -8.13
C ILE A 93 3.08 10.27 -9.43
N LYS A 94 3.93 9.46 -10.08
CA LYS A 94 4.37 9.75 -11.44
C LYS A 94 3.25 9.39 -12.41
N HIS A 95 2.75 10.36 -13.16
CA HIS A 95 1.69 10.19 -14.15
C HIS A 95 1.97 11.09 -15.35
N GLU A 96 2.02 10.52 -16.55
CA GLU A 96 2.32 11.26 -17.80
C GLU A 96 3.59 12.13 -17.72
N GLY A 97 4.64 11.61 -17.09
CA GLY A 97 5.91 12.34 -16.92
C GLY A 97 5.92 13.40 -15.81
N LEU A 98 4.76 13.70 -15.20
CA LEU A 98 4.61 14.64 -14.10
C LEU A 98 4.66 13.93 -12.75
N ASN A 99 5.17 14.62 -11.73
CA ASN A 99 5.05 14.20 -10.32
C ASN A 99 3.84 14.90 -9.70
N ILE A 100 2.72 14.18 -9.66
CA ILE A 100 1.43 14.66 -9.19
C ILE A 100 1.35 14.51 -7.65
N PRO A 101 1.20 15.61 -6.88
CA PRO A 101 1.00 15.54 -5.43
C PRO A 101 -0.45 15.15 -5.12
N LEU A 102 -0.65 14.04 -4.43
CA LEU A 102 -1.96 13.56 -3.96
C LEU A 102 -1.92 13.34 -2.44
N VAL A 103 -3.09 13.09 -1.86
CA VAL A 103 -3.23 12.51 -0.52
C VAL A 103 -3.70 11.06 -0.65
N SER A 104 -3.51 10.26 0.41
CA SER A 104 -4.04 8.89 0.43
C SER A 104 -5.58 8.87 0.43
N PHE A 105 -6.17 7.72 0.11
CA PHE A 105 -7.63 7.54 0.19
C PHE A 105 -8.17 7.84 1.60
N GLU A 106 -7.45 7.41 2.64
CA GLU A 106 -7.80 7.64 4.02
C GLU A 106 -7.78 9.14 4.37
N GLU A 107 -6.76 9.87 3.90
CA GLU A 107 -6.66 11.32 4.10
C GLU A 107 -7.72 12.09 3.30
N GLU A 108 -7.99 11.69 2.05
CA GLU A 108 -9.04 12.28 1.23
C GLU A 108 -10.43 12.03 1.84
N PHE A 109 -10.67 10.80 2.30
CA PHE A 109 -11.89 10.41 3.01
C PHE A 109 -12.07 11.20 4.31
N ALA A 110 -11.01 11.37 5.09
CA ALA A 110 -11.03 12.17 6.31
C ALA A 110 -11.35 13.64 5.99
N ALA A 111 -10.74 14.20 4.94
CA ALA A 111 -11.00 15.56 4.49
C ALA A 111 -12.47 15.75 4.05
N TYR A 112 -13.03 14.86 3.22
CA TYR A 112 -14.43 14.97 2.79
C TYR A 112 -15.44 14.71 3.90
N SER A 113 -15.16 13.73 4.77
CA SER A 113 -15.98 13.46 5.95
C SER A 113 -16.09 14.71 6.82
N PHE A 114 -14.98 15.43 6.95
CA PHE A 114 -14.92 16.65 7.72
C PHE A 114 -15.66 17.83 7.07
N LEU A 115 -15.53 17.99 5.76
CA LEU A 115 -16.23 19.04 5.02
C LEU A 115 -17.77 18.85 5.04
N GLY A 116 -18.28 17.75 5.61
CA GLY A 116 -19.70 17.40 5.57
C GLY A 116 -20.17 17.04 4.17
N ASN A 117 -19.24 16.79 3.24
CA ASN A 117 -19.56 16.50 1.85
C ASN A 117 -19.93 15.02 1.71
N LYS A 118 -21.17 14.69 2.08
CA LYS A 118 -21.70 13.32 2.05
C LYS A 118 -21.53 12.66 0.68
N ASN A 119 -21.72 13.41 -0.41
CA ASN A 119 -21.60 12.88 -1.77
C ASN A 119 -20.17 12.46 -2.09
N LYS A 120 -19.17 13.33 -1.85
CA LYS A 120 -17.76 12.98 -2.10
C LYS A 120 -17.24 11.88 -1.18
N ARG A 121 -17.70 11.87 0.08
CA ARG A 121 -17.45 10.78 1.02
C ARG A 121 -18.02 9.45 0.50
N GLN A 122 -19.28 9.46 0.07
CA GLN A 122 -19.93 8.27 -0.50
C GLN A 122 -19.22 7.80 -1.77
N LYS A 123 -18.67 8.69 -2.59
CA LYS A 123 -17.85 8.29 -3.75
C LYS A 123 -16.60 7.50 -3.34
N ILE A 124 -15.86 7.93 -2.30
CA ILE A 124 -14.66 7.19 -1.84
C ILE A 124 -15.05 5.85 -1.19
N LEU A 125 -16.14 5.82 -0.41
CA LEU A 125 -16.61 4.55 0.16
C LEU A 125 -17.09 3.61 -0.94
N ALA A 126 -17.95 4.09 -1.84
CA ALA A 126 -18.40 3.33 -3.01
C ALA A 126 -17.20 2.81 -3.80
N PHE A 127 -16.11 3.57 -3.89
CA PHE A 127 -14.88 3.08 -4.50
C PHE A 127 -14.35 1.81 -3.80
N TYR A 128 -14.09 1.86 -2.49
CA TYR A 128 -13.53 0.69 -1.79
C TYR A 128 -14.50 -0.50 -1.84
N GLU A 129 -15.79 -0.22 -1.66
CA GLU A 129 -16.89 -1.18 -1.73
C GLU A 129 -17.04 -1.86 -3.09
N GLN A 130 -16.92 -1.10 -4.17
CA GLN A 130 -17.17 -1.58 -5.52
C GLN A 130 -15.94 -2.25 -6.13
N HIS A 131 -14.73 -1.81 -5.77
CA HIS A 131 -13.52 -2.21 -6.48
C HIS A 131 -12.56 -3.06 -5.64
N MET A 132 -12.34 -2.71 -4.37
CA MET A 132 -11.39 -3.44 -3.51
C MET A 132 -12.06 -4.58 -2.73
N ARG A 133 -13.28 -4.38 -2.22
CA ARG A 133 -14.01 -5.40 -1.45
C ARG A 133 -14.26 -6.70 -2.25
N PRO A 134 -14.61 -6.69 -3.55
CA PRO A 134 -14.75 -7.94 -4.30
C PRO A 134 -13.41 -8.66 -4.49
N VAL A 135 -12.30 -7.91 -4.60
CA VAL A 135 -10.93 -8.46 -4.66
C VAL A 135 -10.58 -9.13 -3.33
N GLU A 136 -10.86 -8.46 -2.21
CA GLU A 136 -10.63 -9.00 -0.87
C GLU A 136 -11.47 -10.24 -0.59
N TYR A 137 -12.75 -10.21 -0.95
CA TYR A 137 -13.62 -11.38 -0.87
C TYR A 137 -13.09 -12.56 -1.70
N PHE A 138 -12.61 -12.27 -2.91
CA PHE A 138 -11.98 -13.29 -3.76
C PHE A 138 -10.74 -13.90 -3.09
N VAL A 139 -9.87 -13.09 -2.48
CA VAL A 139 -8.69 -13.59 -1.75
C VAL A 139 -9.10 -14.45 -0.56
N LYS A 140 -10.07 -13.99 0.24
CA LYS A 140 -10.58 -14.75 1.39
C LYS A 140 -11.12 -16.12 0.97
N LYS A 141 -11.91 -16.18 -0.11
CA LYS A 141 -12.51 -17.43 -0.61
C LYS A 141 -11.47 -18.42 -1.16
N ASN A 142 -10.33 -17.94 -1.64
CA ASN A 142 -9.30 -18.75 -2.28
C ASN A 142 -8.02 -18.91 -1.42
N SER A 143 -8.10 -18.61 -0.13
CA SER A 143 -7.01 -18.77 0.84
C SER A 143 -7.46 -19.67 1.98
N SER A 144 -6.53 -20.41 2.59
CA SER A 144 -6.78 -20.99 3.92
C SER A 144 -6.93 -19.89 4.97
N ASP A 145 -7.56 -20.21 6.10
CA ASP A 145 -7.79 -19.23 7.17
C ASP A 145 -6.50 -18.58 7.68
N TYR A 146 -5.46 -19.38 7.94
CA TYR A 146 -4.17 -18.85 8.39
C TYR A 146 -3.48 -18.00 7.31
N ASN A 147 -3.66 -18.31 6.03
CA ASN A 147 -3.05 -17.55 4.94
C ASN A 147 -3.79 -16.23 4.73
N TYR A 148 -5.11 -16.22 4.87
CA TYR A 148 -5.89 -14.99 4.87
C TYR A 148 -5.52 -14.09 6.05
N PHE A 149 -5.38 -14.66 7.26
CA PHE A 149 -4.88 -13.93 8.42
C PHE A 149 -3.50 -13.30 8.15
N HIS A 150 -2.56 -14.10 7.62
CA HIS A 150 -1.25 -13.64 7.21
C HIS A 150 -1.31 -12.46 6.24
N VAL A 151 -2.13 -12.57 5.18
CA VAL A 151 -2.31 -11.51 4.19
C VAL A 151 -2.83 -10.22 4.83
N GLN A 152 -3.79 -10.29 5.74
CA GLN A 152 -4.36 -9.11 6.40
C GLN A 152 -3.34 -8.41 7.31
N GLU A 153 -2.53 -9.16 8.05
CA GLU A 153 -1.46 -8.60 8.86
C GLU A 153 -0.36 -7.97 8.00
N VAL A 154 0.03 -8.61 6.88
CA VAL A 154 0.97 -8.02 5.92
C VAL A 154 0.41 -6.73 5.33
N ARG A 155 -0.88 -6.66 4.96
CA ARG A 155 -1.51 -5.40 4.52
C ARG A 155 -1.39 -4.30 5.56
N SER A 156 -1.67 -4.61 6.83
CA SER A 156 -1.59 -3.65 7.95
C SER A 156 -0.18 -3.09 8.13
N ILE A 157 0.84 -3.96 8.05
CA ILE A 157 2.25 -3.55 8.11
C ILE A 157 2.61 -2.73 6.85
N ALA A 158 2.23 -3.19 5.68
CA ALA A 158 2.58 -2.59 4.40
C ALA A 158 2.04 -1.18 4.24
N LYS A 159 0.85 -0.88 4.74
CA LYS A 159 0.33 0.51 4.79
C LYS A 159 1.23 1.45 5.59
N LYS A 160 1.66 1.01 6.78
CA LYS A 160 2.54 1.83 7.65
C LYS A 160 3.90 2.07 7.00
N VAL A 161 4.49 1.02 6.42
CA VAL A 161 5.78 1.11 5.73
C VAL A 161 5.66 1.96 4.46
N ALA A 162 4.56 1.84 3.70
CA ALA A 162 4.32 2.65 2.50
C ALA A 162 4.29 4.15 2.81
N ILE A 163 3.60 4.55 3.88
CA ILE A 163 3.56 5.96 4.32
C ILE A 163 4.96 6.45 4.67
N ALA A 164 5.71 5.69 5.48
CA ALA A 164 7.05 6.08 5.91
C ALA A 164 8.06 6.16 4.75
N GLU A 165 7.90 5.30 3.74
CA GLU A 165 8.75 5.23 2.55
C GLU A 165 8.23 6.08 1.38
N ASN A 166 7.09 6.77 1.55
CA ASN A 166 6.44 7.55 0.51
C ASN A 166 6.19 6.71 -0.78
N ALA A 167 5.72 5.48 -0.58
CA ALA A 167 5.29 4.58 -1.64
C ALA A 167 3.81 4.82 -1.97
N ASN A 168 3.37 4.38 -3.16
CA ASN A 168 1.94 4.42 -3.49
C ASN A 168 1.17 3.41 -2.63
N GLU A 169 0.41 3.93 -1.67
CA GLU A 169 -0.31 3.13 -0.67
C GLU A 169 -1.32 2.17 -1.30
N LEU A 170 -2.06 2.61 -2.33
CA LEU A 170 -3.07 1.76 -2.98
C LEU A 170 -2.42 0.58 -3.73
N VAL A 171 -1.31 0.83 -4.44
CA VAL A 171 -0.55 -0.24 -5.11
C VAL A 171 -0.01 -1.22 -4.08
N VAL A 172 0.54 -0.72 -2.98
CA VAL A 172 1.07 -1.58 -1.90
C VAL A 172 -0.05 -2.38 -1.23
N ASP A 173 -1.19 -1.77 -0.90
CA ASP A 173 -2.32 -2.45 -0.26
C ASP A 173 -2.89 -3.56 -1.16
N ALA A 174 -3.11 -3.26 -2.45
CA ALA A 174 -3.58 -4.25 -3.41
C ALA A 174 -2.54 -5.36 -3.63
N ALA A 175 -1.24 -5.03 -3.67
CA ALA A 175 -0.19 -6.02 -3.83
C ALA A 175 -0.06 -6.92 -2.59
N ALA A 176 -0.13 -6.36 -1.38
CA ALA A 176 -0.14 -7.11 -0.13
C ALA A 176 -1.36 -8.03 -0.04
N LEU A 177 -2.54 -7.55 -0.45
CA LEU A 177 -3.76 -8.37 -0.50
C LEU A 177 -3.62 -9.57 -1.46
N LEU A 178 -2.89 -9.40 -2.57
CA LEU A 178 -2.84 -10.38 -3.66
C LEU A 178 -1.54 -11.19 -3.74
N HIS A 179 -0.51 -10.90 -2.95
CA HIS A 179 0.84 -11.45 -3.16
C HIS A 179 0.87 -12.99 -3.14
N ASP A 180 0.09 -13.58 -2.23
CA ASP A 180 0.05 -15.03 -1.99
C ASP A 180 -1.08 -15.75 -2.70
N ILE A 181 -1.91 -15.05 -3.50
CA ILE A 181 -3.11 -15.66 -4.13
C ILE A 181 -2.75 -16.82 -5.06
N GLY A 182 -1.52 -16.86 -5.57
CA GLY A 182 -1.04 -17.95 -6.42
C GLY A 182 -0.82 -19.27 -5.68
N LYS A 183 -0.70 -19.28 -4.35
CA LYS A 183 -0.43 -20.49 -3.55
C LYS A 183 -1.56 -21.53 -3.68
N GLY A 184 -2.81 -21.08 -3.82
CA GLY A 184 -3.96 -21.98 -4.03
C GLY A 184 -4.03 -22.63 -5.43
N PHE A 185 -3.18 -22.21 -6.37
CA PHE A 185 -3.24 -22.63 -7.78
C PHE A 185 -1.91 -23.17 -8.31
N GLY A 186 -0.87 -23.19 -7.47
CA GLY A 186 0.50 -23.49 -7.86
C GLY A 186 1.28 -24.19 -6.76
N ASN A 187 2.60 -24.05 -6.82
CA ASN A 187 3.54 -24.46 -5.79
C ASN A 187 4.39 -23.26 -5.35
N ASP A 188 5.18 -23.46 -4.30
CA ASP A 188 6.01 -22.39 -3.70
C ASP A 188 6.99 -21.75 -4.69
N LEU A 189 7.38 -22.43 -5.77
CA LEU A 189 8.29 -21.86 -6.76
C LEU A 189 7.58 -21.13 -7.90
N ASN A 190 6.28 -21.29 -8.15
CA ASN A 190 5.62 -20.60 -9.26
C ASN A 190 4.40 -19.75 -8.84
N HIS A 191 4.07 -19.72 -7.55
CA HIS A 191 2.94 -18.95 -7.03
C HIS A 191 3.07 -17.45 -7.37
N HIS A 192 4.27 -16.88 -7.43
CA HIS A 192 4.47 -15.48 -7.84
C HIS A 192 4.08 -15.24 -9.31
N TYR A 193 4.38 -16.17 -10.22
CA TYR A 193 3.97 -16.08 -11.63
C TYR A 193 2.46 -16.23 -11.81
N ILE A 194 1.86 -17.19 -11.11
CA ILE A 194 0.42 -17.44 -11.16
C ILE A 194 -0.33 -16.28 -10.50
N GLY A 195 0.12 -15.88 -9.32
CA GLY A 195 -0.39 -14.75 -8.54
C GLY A 195 -0.35 -13.45 -9.34
N ARG A 196 0.75 -13.14 -10.04
CA ARG A 196 0.84 -11.99 -10.95
C ARG A 196 -0.31 -11.96 -11.97
N LYS A 197 -0.58 -13.10 -12.63
CA LYS A 197 -1.62 -13.20 -13.67
C LYS A 197 -3.02 -13.02 -13.05
N ILE A 198 -3.27 -13.67 -11.91
CA ILE A 198 -4.54 -13.56 -11.18
C ILE A 198 -4.76 -12.13 -10.71
N ALA A 199 -3.75 -11.50 -10.08
CA ALA A 199 -3.81 -10.14 -9.59
C ALA A 199 -4.15 -9.14 -10.71
N ARG A 200 -3.43 -9.20 -11.83
CA ARG A 200 -3.68 -8.33 -12.99
C ARG A 200 -5.11 -8.49 -13.51
N ARG A 201 -5.57 -9.73 -13.72
CA ARG A 201 -6.92 -10.02 -14.21
C ARG A 201 -7.98 -9.51 -13.24
N LYS A 202 -7.85 -9.86 -11.96
CA LYS A 202 -8.86 -9.52 -10.94
C LYS A 202 -8.99 -8.01 -10.74
N LEU A 203 -7.89 -7.27 -10.79
CA LEU A 203 -7.94 -5.80 -10.74
C LEU A 203 -8.59 -5.20 -11.99
N PHE A 204 -8.29 -5.72 -13.18
CA PHE A 204 -8.93 -5.26 -14.42
C PHE A 204 -10.45 -5.51 -14.42
N GLU A 205 -10.88 -6.69 -13.96
CA GLU A 205 -12.30 -7.03 -13.76
C GLU A 205 -13.02 -6.08 -12.79
N ASN A 206 -12.27 -5.47 -11.86
CA ASN A 206 -12.78 -4.53 -10.87
C ASN A 206 -12.48 -3.07 -11.25
N SER A 207 -12.43 -2.77 -12.55
CA SER A 207 -12.33 -1.41 -13.12
C SER A 207 -11.05 -0.63 -12.82
N PHE A 208 -9.99 -1.29 -12.36
CA PHE A 208 -8.65 -0.68 -12.37
C PHE A 208 -8.07 -0.65 -13.79
N ASN A 209 -7.29 0.37 -14.07
CA ASN A 209 -6.62 0.55 -15.36
C ASN A 209 -5.41 -0.39 -15.50
N ASN A 210 -4.90 -0.53 -16.73
CA ASN A 210 -3.79 -1.42 -17.02
C ASN A 210 -2.50 -1.03 -16.29
N GLU A 211 -2.23 0.27 -16.13
CA GLU A 211 -1.04 0.76 -15.46
C GLU A 211 -1.00 0.30 -14.00
N PHE A 212 -2.07 0.56 -13.26
CA PHE A 212 -2.22 0.13 -11.88
C PHE A 212 -2.14 -1.39 -11.73
N ALA A 213 -2.92 -2.12 -12.54
CA ALA A 213 -2.94 -3.58 -12.49
C ALA A 213 -1.54 -4.16 -12.79
N ASN A 214 -0.79 -3.58 -13.73
CA ASN A 214 0.58 -4.00 -14.05
C ASN A 214 1.57 -3.68 -12.93
N ARG A 215 1.45 -2.53 -12.26
CA ARG A 215 2.29 -2.17 -11.10
C ARG A 215 2.07 -3.13 -9.93
N VAL A 216 0.81 -3.43 -9.61
CA VAL A 216 0.48 -4.43 -8.57
C VAL A 216 1.01 -5.81 -8.97
N ALA A 217 0.76 -6.24 -10.21
CA ALA A 217 1.22 -7.53 -10.71
C ALA A 217 2.76 -7.65 -10.67
N LEU A 218 3.50 -6.57 -10.91
CA LEU A 218 4.96 -6.54 -10.78
C LEU A 218 5.40 -6.75 -9.33
N CYS A 219 4.73 -6.10 -8.37
CA CYS A 219 5.00 -6.30 -6.94
C CYS A 219 4.77 -7.77 -6.55
N VAL A 220 3.62 -8.34 -6.94
CA VAL A 220 3.30 -9.77 -6.71
C VAL A 220 4.31 -10.70 -7.38
N LEU A 221 4.85 -10.36 -8.55
CA LEU A 221 5.88 -11.17 -9.19
C LEU A 221 7.21 -11.17 -8.40
N GLN A 222 7.54 -10.06 -7.75
CA GLN A 222 8.86 -9.82 -7.15
C GLN A 222 8.90 -10.06 -5.63
N HIS A 223 7.76 -10.31 -4.99
CA HIS A 223 7.61 -10.26 -3.53
C HIS A 223 8.46 -11.26 -2.73
N SER A 224 9.02 -12.29 -3.38
CA SER A 224 9.89 -13.30 -2.73
C SER A 224 11.35 -13.25 -3.22
N GLY A 225 11.68 -12.40 -4.19
CA GLY A 225 12.93 -12.50 -4.95
C GLY A 225 14.22 -12.16 -4.20
N SER A 226 14.15 -11.44 -3.07
CA SER A 226 15.34 -11.10 -2.29
C SER A 226 15.75 -12.17 -1.28
N LEU A 227 14.96 -13.24 -1.10
CA LEU A 227 15.30 -14.36 -0.24
C LEU A 227 16.26 -15.33 -0.93
N GLU A 228 17.46 -15.49 -0.37
CA GLU A 228 18.48 -16.37 -0.92
C GLU A 228 18.03 -17.85 -0.94
N GLY A 229 17.25 -18.28 0.05
CA GLY A 229 16.69 -19.65 0.11
C GLY A 229 15.85 -19.99 -1.12
N PHE A 230 14.97 -19.07 -1.55
CA PHE A 230 14.17 -19.25 -2.76
C PHE A 230 15.02 -19.24 -4.03
N GLN A 231 16.07 -18.41 -4.10
CA GLN A 231 17.01 -18.40 -5.24
C GLN A 231 17.76 -19.73 -5.35
N LYS A 232 18.25 -20.26 -4.22
CA LYS A 232 18.93 -21.57 -4.14
C LYS A 232 17.98 -22.70 -4.55
N LEU A 233 16.75 -22.70 -4.02
CA LEU A 233 15.74 -23.71 -4.34
C LEU A 233 15.37 -23.67 -5.84
N ALA A 234 15.20 -22.49 -6.42
CA ALA A 234 14.94 -22.33 -7.85
C ALA A 234 16.09 -22.93 -8.69
N LYS A 235 17.35 -22.61 -8.34
CA LYS A 235 18.54 -23.17 -9.00
C LYS A 235 18.59 -24.71 -8.88
N GLN A 236 18.36 -25.25 -7.68
CA GLN A 236 18.33 -26.69 -7.42
C GLN A 236 17.27 -27.41 -8.26
N ARG A 237 16.14 -26.76 -8.55
CA ARG A 237 15.07 -27.30 -9.40
C ARG A 237 15.23 -26.94 -10.88
N GLY A 238 16.44 -26.60 -11.32
CA GLY A 238 16.76 -26.33 -12.73
C GLY A 238 16.06 -25.10 -13.31
N LYS A 239 15.65 -24.13 -12.48
CA LYS A 239 15.07 -22.87 -12.96
C LYS A 239 16.17 -21.90 -13.41
N PRO A 240 15.92 -21.10 -14.46
CA PRO A 240 16.91 -20.16 -14.96
C PRO A 240 17.23 -19.05 -13.94
N PRO A 241 18.40 -18.41 -14.02
CA PRO A 241 18.70 -17.22 -13.23
C PRO A 241 17.62 -16.14 -13.38
N GLY A 242 17.24 -15.51 -12.27
CA GLY A 242 16.20 -14.47 -12.28
C GLY A 242 14.76 -14.99 -12.38
N PHE A 243 14.54 -16.32 -12.29
CA PHE A 243 13.19 -16.91 -12.25
C PHE A 243 12.31 -16.33 -11.12
N ILE A 244 12.92 -15.94 -10.00
CA ILE A 244 12.24 -15.19 -8.94
C ILE A 244 12.89 -13.79 -8.93
N PRO A 245 12.29 -12.80 -9.62
CA PRO A 245 12.92 -11.49 -9.78
C PRO A 245 12.92 -10.71 -8.47
N LYS A 246 13.99 -9.94 -8.22
CA LYS A 246 14.11 -9.09 -7.04
C LYS A 246 13.20 -7.85 -7.13
N PRO A 247 12.74 -7.30 -5.99
CA PRO A 247 11.98 -6.05 -5.94
C PRO A 247 12.71 -4.88 -6.61
N SER A 248 12.05 -4.29 -7.61
CA SER A 248 12.61 -3.25 -8.48
C SER A 248 12.03 -1.85 -8.24
N THR A 249 10.82 -1.76 -7.66
CA THR A 249 10.15 -0.49 -7.34
C THR A 249 10.09 -0.28 -5.83
N ILE A 250 9.77 0.94 -5.39
CA ILE A 250 9.58 1.21 -3.96
C ILE A 250 8.41 0.39 -3.39
N GLU A 251 7.31 0.24 -4.14
CA GLU A 251 6.15 -0.55 -3.72
C GLU A 251 6.48 -2.04 -3.58
N ALA A 252 7.26 -2.60 -4.52
CA ALA A 252 7.70 -3.99 -4.43
C ALA A 252 8.63 -4.22 -3.23
N LYS A 253 9.50 -3.25 -2.91
CA LYS A 253 10.38 -3.29 -1.74
C LYS A 253 9.58 -3.21 -0.43
N VAL A 254 8.58 -2.32 -0.38
CA VAL A 254 7.68 -2.20 0.77
C VAL A 254 6.90 -3.50 0.98
N LEU A 255 6.38 -4.11 -0.09
CA LEU A 255 5.70 -5.41 0.00
C LEU A 255 6.63 -6.50 0.53
N PHE A 256 7.81 -6.65 -0.05
CA PHE A 256 8.82 -7.62 0.39
C PHE A 256 9.14 -7.46 1.88
N ASP A 257 9.49 -6.24 2.30
CA ASP A 257 9.82 -5.96 3.69
C ASP A 257 8.65 -6.26 4.62
N SER A 258 7.42 -5.94 4.22
CA SER A 258 6.23 -6.15 5.06
C SER A 258 5.89 -7.62 5.24
N ASP A 259 6.05 -8.42 4.19
CA ASP A 259 5.93 -9.89 4.26
C ASP A 259 7.00 -10.47 5.20
N MET A 260 8.25 -10.01 5.06
CA MET A 260 9.35 -10.45 5.92
C MET A 260 9.19 -10.01 7.39
N LEU A 261 8.70 -8.79 7.65
CA LEU A 261 8.41 -8.32 9.01
C LEU A 261 7.32 -9.19 9.67
N HIS A 262 6.30 -9.59 8.91
CA HIS A 262 5.28 -10.49 9.45
C HIS A 262 5.81 -11.92 9.66
N ASN A 263 6.68 -12.39 8.77
CA ASN A 263 7.38 -13.66 8.94
C ASN A 263 8.30 -13.63 10.18
N LEU A 264 8.89 -12.48 10.49
CA LEU A 264 9.71 -12.20 11.66
C LEU A 264 8.84 -11.87 12.89
N SER A 265 7.85 -12.71 13.19
CA SER A 265 6.93 -12.54 14.32
C SER A 265 6.59 -13.87 14.98
N PHE A 266 5.90 -13.84 16.13
CA PHE A 266 5.41 -15.06 16.77
C PHE A 266 4.42 -15.84 15.90
N PHE A 267 3.62 -15.13 15.10
CA PHE A 267 2.78 -15.79 14.09
C PHE A 267 3.64 -16.46 13.03
N GLY A 268 4.70 -15.80 12.56
CA GLY A 268 5.63 -16.38 11.59
C GLY A 268 6.33 -17.63 12.11
N ILE A 269 6.73 -17.65 13.38
CA ILE A 269 7.24 -18.85 14.08
C ILE A 269 6.18 -19.96 14.06
N ALA A 270 4.96 -19.68 14.52
CA ALA A 270 3.88 -20.67 14.56
C ALA A 270 3.54 -21.22 13.15
N LYS A 271 3.44 -20.33 12.15
CA LYS A 271 3.22 -20.67 10.74
C LYS A 271 4.32 -21.59 10.21
N SER A 272 5.58 -21.21 10.44
CA SER A 272 6.73 -21.98 9.96
C SER A 272 6.80 -23.36 10.61
N LEU A 273 6.54 -23.44 11.92
CA LEU A 273 6.50 -24.71 12.63
C LEU A 273 5.38 -25.61 12.11
N MET A 274 4.16 -25.07 11.96
CA MET A 274 3.03 -25.80 11.38
C MET A 274 3.35 -26.37 9.99
N LEU A 275 4.07 -25.62 9.15
CA LEU A 275 4.48 -26.08 7.82
C LEU A 275 5.65 -27.07 7.85
N SER A 276 6.51 -26.99 8.87
CA SER A 276 7.70 -27.82 9.04
C SER A 276 7.43 -29.11 9.79
N PHE A 277 6.34 -29.21 10.57
CA PHE A 277 5.94 -30.44 11.23
C PHE A 277 5.27 -31.39 10.23
N ARG A 278 6.00 -32.41 9.76
CA ARG A 278 5.41 -33.58 9.10
C ARG A 278 5.43 -34.77 10.04
N ALA A 279 4.57 -35.76 9.79
CA ALA A 279 4.38 -36.95 10.64
C ALA A 279 5.65 -37.80 10.88
N LYS A 280 6.78 -37.51 10.21
CA LYS A 280 8.08 -38.18 10.37
C LYS A 280 9.22 -37.25 10.83
N ASP A 281 8.96 -35.96 11.02
CA ASP A 281 10.00 -35.00 11.39
C ASP A 281 10.21 -34.98 12.91
N ARG A 282 11.46 -35.11 13.35
CA ARG A 282 11.82 -34.97 14.76
C ARG A 282 11.60 -33.52 15.18
N PHE A 283 11.08 -33.30 16.38
CA PHE A 283 10.75 -31.96 16.91
C PHE A 283 11.85 -30.91 16.65
N PHE A 284 13.11 -31.24 16.95
CA PHE A 284 14.24 -30.33 16.76
C PHE A 284 14.59 -30.06 15.28
N ASP A 285 14.28 -30.97 14.37
CA ASP A 285 14.49 -30.74 12.94
C ASP A 285 13.45 -29.74 12.40
N ALA A 286 12.20 -29.82 12.86
CA ALA A 286 11.17 -28.84 12.55
C ALA A 286 11.53 -27.44 13.11
N ILE A 287 12.10 -27.38 14.31
CA ILE A 287 12.61 -26.13 14.92
C ILE A 287 13.76 -25.56 14.08
N ARG A 288 14.76 -26.36 13.71
CA ARG A 288 15.92 -25.93 12.91
C ARG A 288 15.53 -25.50 11.49
N ASN A 289 14.61 -26.23 10.86
CA ASN A 289 14.06 -25.84 9.56
C ASN A 289 13.31 -24.51 9.68
N SER A 290 12.50 -24.35 10.73
CA SER A 290 11.77 -23.10 10.94
C SER A 290 12.67 -21.91 11.23
N SER A 291 13.75 -22.08 11.99
CA SER A 291 14.70 -20.99 12.24
C SER A 291 15.32 -20.49 10.94
N THR A 292 15.62 -21.38 9.99
CA THR A 292 16.17 -21.04 8.67
C THR A 292 15.21 -20.19 7.83
N TRP A 293 13.90 -20.43 7.94
CA TRP A 293 12.88 -19.70 7.17
C TRP A 293 12.37 -18.44 7.87
N VAL A 294 12.40 -18.39 9.20
CA VAL A 294 11.89 -17.26 9.98
C VAL A 294 12.95 -16.18 10.21
N LEU A 295 14.20 -16.57 10.48
CA LEU A 295 15.27 -15.63 10.83
C LEU A 295 15.82 -14.91 9.60
N THR A 296 15.06 -13.94 9.11
CA THR A 296 15.51 -13.01 8.08
C THR A 296 16.38 -11.93 8.70
N GLU A 297 17.67 -11.92 8.35
CA GLU A 297 18.61 -10.91 8.82
C GLU A 297 18.16 -9.48 8.48
N PRO A 298 18.35 -8.49 9.37
CA PRO A 298 18.00 -7.10 9.09
C PRO A 298 18.66 -6.51 7.83
N SER A 299 19.78 -7.07 7.38
CA SER A 299 20.47 -6.68 6.14
C SER A 299 19.72 -7.04 4.85
N VAL A 300 18.77 -7.97 4.91
CA VAL A 300 17.96 -8.42 3.76
C VAL A 300 16.83 -7.43 3.43
N PHE A 301 16.38 -6.66 4.42
CA PHE A 301 15.33 -5.65 4.25
C PHE A 301 15.80 -4.51 3.34
N LEU A 302 14.91 -4.08 2.45
CA LEU A 302 15.22 -3.25 1.29
C LEU A 302 14.89 -1.76 1.51
N THR A 303 14.01 -1.46 2.48
CA THR A 303 13.62 -0.10 2.86
C THR A 303 14.26 0.29 4.19
N LYS A 304 14.38 1.61 4.43
CA LYS A 304 14.92 2.12 5.70
C LYS A 304 14.02 1.72 6.86
N THR A 305 12.71 1.86 6.68
CA THR A 305 11.69 1.54 7.68
C THR A 305 11.65 0.04 7.97
N GLY A 306 11.63 -0.80 6.94
CA GLY A 306 11.65 -2.26 7.10
C GLY A 306 12.87 -2.73 7.88
N LYS A 307 14.06 -2.23 7.52
CA LYS A 307 15.31 -2.54 8.26
C LYS A 307 15.26 -2.10 9.73
N ASN A 308 14.71 -0.92 10.02
CA ASN A 308 14.63 -0.44 11.40
C ASN A 308 13.65 -1.28 12.24
N LEU A 309 12.51 -1.65 11.67
CA LEU A 309 11.50 -2.46 12.33
C LEU A 309 11.93 -3.91 12.55
N SER A 310 12.77 -4.45 11.66
CA SER A 310 13.20 -5.85 11.73
C SER A 310 14.21 -6.12 12.84
N VAL A 311 15.04 -5.15 13.24
CA VAL A 311 16.06 -5.35 14.30
C VAL A 311 15.48 -5.87 15.61
N PRO A 312 14.48 -5.23 16.25
CA PRO A 312 13.91 -5.75 17.49
C PRO A 312 13.17 -7.08 17.30
N GLN A 313 12.46 -7.25 16.19
CA GLN A 313 11.74 -8.48 15.85
C GLN A 313 12.67 -9.68 15.65
N TYR A 314 13.79 -9.47 14.97
CA TYR A 314 14.82 -10.47 14.73
C TYR A 314 15.39 -10.96 16.06
N ARG A 315 15.75 -10.04 16.96
CA ARG A 315 16.28 -10.39 18.30
C ARG A 315 15.31 -11.27 19.07
N ALA A 316 14.02 -10.91 19.07
CA ALA A 316 12.98 -11.68 19.77
C ALA A 316 12.81 -13.09 19.17
N CYS A 317 12.72 -13.20 17.85
CA CYS A 317 12.61 -14.50 17.18
C CYS A 317 13.87 -15.36 17.37
N LYS A 318 15.06 -14.75 17.30
CA LYS A 318 16.33 -15.44 17.51
C LYS A 318 16.41 -16.01 18.93
N GLN A 319 16.03 -15.23 19.94
CA GLN A 319 15.99 -15.70 21.32
C GLN A 319 15.06 -16.92 21.49
N PHE A 320 13.90 -16.93 20.81
CA PHE A 320 13.02 -18.09 20.79
C PHE A 320 13.70 -19.33 20.22
N PHE A 321 14.35 -19.24 19.06
CA PHE A 321 15.01 -20.40 18.45
C PHE A 321 16.26 -20.85 19.22
N ASP A 322 17.06 -19.91 19.72
CA ASP A 322 18.25 -20.19 20.53
C ASP A 322 17.87 -21.03 21.75
N TYR A 323 16.74 -20.74 22.43
CA TYR A 323 16.27 -21.52 23.58
C TYR A 323 16.15 -23.03 23.30
N PHE A 324 15.81 -23.42 22.07
CA PHE A 324 15.66 -24.82 21.68
C PHE A 324 16.88 -25.43 20.99
N LEU A 325 17.79 -24.61 20.47
CA LEU A 325 18.89 -25.05 19.59
C LEU A 325 20.29 -24.94 20.22
N VAL A 326 20.37 -24.59 21.51
CA VAL A 326 21.61 -24.60 22.31
C VAL A 326 22.15 -26.00 22.49
#